data_AF-A0A1S9CB53-F1
#
_entry.id   AF-A0A1S9CB53-F1
#
_cell.length_a   1.000
_cell.length_b   1.000
_cell.length_c   1.000
_cell.angle_alpha   90.00
_cell.angle_beta   90.00
_cell.angle_gamma   90.00
#
_symmetry.space_group_name_H-M   'P 1'
#
loop_
_entity.id
_entity.type
_entity.pdbx_description
1 polymer ?
#
loop_
_entity_poly.entity_id
_entity_poly.type
_entity_poly.pdbx_seq_one_letter_code
_entity_poly.pdbx_strand_id
1 'polypeptide(L)'
;MKLFILFTTLFLIVGCDKTTRDVKNTTEMREGQVVEIEGEADQYGWIPHLRLTFDNEDQTVSEVYFDYINSESEKKSQDDEYNATMQEKTGASAKFAMEDLREQLLNVQNVEEINIVAGATQTSKEFIEMTAKALQYYSEGKTSANNYGQGNEVIEAIERGRKSTTLKPGGDIEKYTTEIQNEPKKNSNSPVL
;
A
#
# COMPACT_ATOMS: atom_id res chain seq x y z
N MET A 1 -33.50 16.83 47.39
CA MET A 1 -32.32 17.48 46.78
C MET A 1 -31.77 16.52 45.74
N LYS A 2 -31.87 16.84 44.44
CA LYS A 2 -31.50 15.92 43.34
C LYS A 2 -29.98 15.88 43.20
N LEU A 3 -29.38 14.70 43.37
CA LEU A 3 -27.96 14.46 43.15
C LEU A 3 -27.74 14.18 41.65
N PHE A 4 -27.07 15.11 40.96
CA PHE A 4 -26.72 15.00 39.55
C PHE A 4 -25.63 13.93 39.36
N ILE A 5 -25.95 12.86 38.63
CA ILE A 5 -24.97 11.90 38.13
C ILE A 5 -24.31 12.54 36.90
N LEU A 6 -23.06 12.96 37.04
CA LEU A 6 -22.23 13.44 35.94
C LEU A 6 -21.82 12.22 35.10
N PHE A 7 -22.53 11.99 33.99
CA PHE A 7 -22.18 11.00 32.98
C PHE A 7 -20.95 11.53 32.22
N THR A 8 -19.76 11.16 32.68
CA THR A 8 -18.51 11.43 31.95
C THR A 8 -18.50 10.54 30.71
N THR A 9 -18.91 11.11 29.58
CA THR A 9 -18.80 10.53 28.25
C THR A 9 -17.36 10.11 27.98
N LEU A 10 -17.16 8.79 27.92
CA LEU A 10 -15.97 8.15 27.38
C LEU A 10 -15.89 8.49 25.88
N PHE A 11 -15.03 9.45 25.54
CA PHE A 11 -14.62 9.72 24.18
C PHE A 11 -13.78 8.53 23.70
N LEU A 12 -14.39 7.62 22.92
CA LEU A 12 -13.64 6.69 22.08
C LEU A 12 -13.04 7.53 20.94
N ILE A 13 -11.77 7.88 21.11
CA ILE A 13 -10.99 8.54 20.07
C ILE A 13 -10.80 7.51 18.96
N VAL A 14 -11.62 7.62 17.92
CA VAL A 14 -11.40 6.92 16.64
C VAL A 14 -10.26 7.65 15.94
N GLY A 15 -9.03 7.35 16.35
CA GLY A 15 -7.83 7.69 15.60
C GLY A 15 -7.72 6.68 14.46
N CYS A 16 -7.93 7.13 13.22
CA CYS A 16 -7.86 6.28 12.04
C CYS A 16 -6.39 5.85 11.81
N ASP A 17 -6.11 4.61 12.20
CA ASP A 17 -4.79 4.02 12.34
C ASP A 17 -4.17 3.67 10.98
N LYS A 18 -3.43 4.61 10.38
CA LYS A 18 -2.49 4.26 9.31
C LYS A 18 -1.58 3.10 9.75
N THR A 19 -1.16 3.10 11.02
CA THR A 19 -0.37 2.05 11.65
C THR A 19 -1.07 0.68 11.65
N THR A 20 -2.36 0.60 11.95
CA THR A 20 -3.11 -0.67 11.95
C THR A 20 -3.25 -1.22 10.53
N ARG A 21 -3.47 -0.36 9.53
CA ARG A 21 -3.48 -0.76 8.12
C ARG A 21 -2.10 -1.25 7.66
N ASP A 22 -1.03 -0.59 8.08
CA ASP A 22 0.34 -0.99 7.73
C ASP A 22 0.71 -2.33 8.39
N VAL A 23 0.29 -2.56 9.64
CA VAL A 23 0.43 -3.86 10.34
C VAL A 23 -0.39 -4.94 9.65
N LYS A 24 -1.65 -4.66 9.26
CA LYS A 24 -2.52 -5.59 8.52
C LYS A 24 -1.87 -6.01 7.19
N ASN A 25 -1.49 -5.04 6.35
CA ASN A 25 -0.82 -5.31 5.08
C ASN A 25 0.45 -6.16 5.28
N THR A 26 1.26 -5.84 6.29
CA THR A 26 2.49 -6.60 6.58
C THR A 26 2.20 -8.06 6.97
N THR A 27 1.17 -8.28 7.79
CA THR A 27 0.73 -9.64 8.16
C THR A 27 0.22 -10.41 6.95
N GLU A 28 -0.67 -9.80 6.16
CA GLU A 28 -1.25 -10.42 4.95
C GLU A 28 -0.18 -10.78 3.93
N MET A 29 0.81 -9.91 3.71
CA MET A 29 1.97 -10.22 2.88
C MET A 29 2.69 -11.47 3.41
N ARG A 30 2.98 -11.52 4.71
CA ARG A 30 3.68 -12.65 5.36
C ARG A 30 2.90 -13.96 5.30
N GLU A 31 1.57 -13.88 5.23
CA GLU A 31 0.67 -15.02 5.10
C GLU A 31 0.42 -15.42 3.64
N GLY A 32 1.02 -14.72 2.68
CA GLY A 32 0.88 -15.01 1.26
C GLY A 32 -0.48 -14.58 0.69
N GLN A 33 -1.16 -13.62 1.34
CA GLN A 33 -2.46 -13.11 0.90
C GLN A 33 -2.34 -11.96 -0.10
N VAL A 34 -1.15 -11.46 -0.39
CA VAL A 34 -0.99 -10.25 -1.21
C VAL A 34 -0.24 -10.59 -2.49
N VAL A 35 -0.69 -10.07 -3.62
CA VAL A 35 0.06 -10.03 -4.88
C VAL A 35 0.16 -8.59 -5.36
N GLU A 36 1.38 -8.14 -5.63
CA GLU A 36 1.69 -6.83 -6.20
C GLU A 36 2.27 -7.00 -7.59
N ILE A 37 1.75 -6.21 -8.54
CA ILE A 37 2.20 -6.13 -9.92
C ILE A 37 2.49 -4.67 -10.24
N GLU A 38 3.69 -4.42 -10.72
CA GLU A 38 4.07 -3.16 -11.37
C GLU A 38 4.07 -3.39 -12.88
N GLY A 39 3.52 -2.44 -13.63
CA GLY A 39 3.59 -2.44 -15.08
C GLY A 39 4.74 -1.57 -15.60
N GLU A 40 4.72 -1.32 -16.90
CA GLU A 40 5.71 -0.43 -17.54
C GLU A 40 5.27 1.03 -17.43
N ALA A 41 6.24 1.93 -17.35
CA ALA A 41 5.97 3.37 -17.36
C ALA A 41 5.30 3.79 -18.69
N ASP A 42 4.28 4.63 -18.60
CA ASP A 42 3.74 5.31 -19.78
C ASP A 42 4.70 6.39 -20.32
N GLN A 43 4.36 6.98 -21.46
CA GLN A 43 5.18 8.02 -22.10
C GLN A 43 5.41 9.28 -21.25
N TYR A 44 4.66 9.43 -20.16
CA TYR A 44 4.73 10.56 -19.22
C TYR A 44 5.38 10.16 -17.89
N GLY A 45 5.90 8.93 -17.78
CA GLY A 45 6.61 8.44 -16.58
C GLY A 45 5.69 7.94 -15.47
N TRP A 46 4.41 7.71 -15.76
CA TRP A 46 3.49 7.12 -14.80
C TRP A 46 3.52 5.60 -14.89
N ILE A 47 3.78 4.95 -13.76
CA ILE A 47 3.90 3.50 -13.66
C ILE A 47 2.63 2.94 -13.01
N PRO A 48 1.88 2.02 -13.63
CA PRO A 48 0.71 1.42 -12.99
C PRO A 48 1.14 0.41 -11.91
N HIS A 49 0.51 0.51 -10.74
CA HIS A 49 0.70 -0.41 -9.63
C HIS A 49 -0.65 -1.03 -9.27
N LEU A 50 -0.71 -2.36 -9.29
CA LEU A 50 -1.84 -3.15 -8.80
C LEU A 50 -1.42 -3.91 -7.55
N ARG A 51 -2.30 -3.96 -6.56
CA ARG A 51 -2.20 -4.86 -5.42
C ARG A 51 -3.54 -5.52 -5.18
N LEU A 52 -3.54 -6.85 -5.15
CA LEU A 52 -4.67 -7.66 -4.73
C LEU A 52 -4.35 -8.26 -3.36
N THR A 53 -5.31 -8.15 -2.43
CA THR A 53 -5.32 -8.92 -1.19
C THR A 53 -6.39 -9.98 -1.30
N PHE A 54 -6.08 -11.20 -0.85
CA PHE A 54 -6.94 -12.36 -0.91
C PHE A 54 -7.35 -12.80 0.51
N ASP A 55 -8.59 -13.21 0.67
CA ASP A 55 -9.04 -13.89 1.89
C ASP A 55 -8.48 -15.32 1.94
N ASN A 56 -7.96 -15.75 3.09
CA ASN A 56 -7.32 -17.06 3.24
C ASN A 56 -8.33 -18.22 3.33
N GLU A 57 -9.59 -17.93 3.68
CA GLU A 57 -10.62 -18.96 3.87
C GLU A 57 -11.27 -19.34 2.54
N ASP A 58 -11.67 -18.35 1.74
CA ASP A 58 -12.39 -18.58 0.48
C ASP A 58 -11.58 -18.25 -0.79
N GLN A 59 -10.36 -17.75 -0.64
CA GLN A 59 -9.44 -17.40 -1.74
C GLN A 59 -9.99 -16.32 -2.69
N THR A 60 -10.97 -15.52 -2.23
CA THR A 60 -11.51 -14.39 -2.98
C THR A 60 -10.68 -13.12 -2.79
N VAL A 61 -10.78 -12.19 -3.73
CA VAL A 61 -10.15 -10.86 -3.63
C VAL A 61 -10.93 -10.02 -2.61
N SER A 62 -10.27 -9.66 -1.51
CA SER A 62 -10.86 -8.90 -0.40
C SER A 62 -10.50 -7.41 -0.44
N GLU A 63 -9.35 -7.05 -1.03
CA GLU A 63 -8.98 -5.65 -1.29
C GLU A 63 -8.31 -5.50 -2.65
N VAL A 64 -8.58 -4.37 -3.31
CA VAL A 64 -7.95 -3.99 -4.58
C VAL A 64 -7.38 -2.58 -4.43
N TYR A 65 -6.12 -2.43 -4.77
CA TYR A 65 -5.48 -1.14 -5.01
C TYR A 65 -4.98 -1.09 -6.45
N PHE A 66 -5.29 0.00 -7.14
CA PHE A 66 -4.82 0.26 -8.48
C PHE A 66 -4.67 1.76 -8.67
N ASP A 67 -3.49 2.20 -9.07
CA ASP A 67 -3.19 3.59 -9.41
C ASP A 67 -1.98 3.65 -10.34
N TYR A 68 -1.71 4.83 -10.88
CA TYR A 68 -0.45 5.11 -11.54
C TYR A 68 0.38 6.04 -10.68
N ILE A 69 1.65 5.71 -10.51
CA ILE A 69 2.57 6.41 -9.62
C ILE A 69 3.69 7.05 -10.46
N ASN A 70 3.98 8.31 -10.22
CA ASN A 70 5.09 9.00 -10.88
C ASN A 70 6.38 8.89 -10.04
N SER A 71 7.48 9.43 -10.56
CA SER A 71 8.77 9.44 -9.87
C SER A 71 8.78 10.18 -8.52
N GLU A 72 7.79 11.04 -8.27
CA GLU A 72 7.62 11.79 -7.02
C GLU A 72 6.70 11.05 -6.03
N SER A 73 6.32 9.81 -6.34
CA SER A 73 5.37 9.00 -5.56
C SER A 73 3.96 9.58 -5.46
N GLU A 74 3.61 10.48 -6.37
CA GLU A 74 2.25 11.01 -6.49
C GLU A 74 1.36 10.03 -7.26
N LYS A 75 0.06 10.17 -7.08
CA LYS A 75 -0.96 9.30 -7.67
C LYS A 75 -1.70 10.01 -8.78
N LYS A 76 -1.80 9.38 -9.95
CA LYS A 76 -2.59 9.90 -11.08
C LYS A 76 -4.06 10.04 -10.72
N SER A 77 -4.59 9.17 -9.85
CA SER A 77 -5.96 9.32 -9.33
C SER A 77 -6.17 10.57 -8.44
N GLN A 78 -5.10 11.19 -7.95
CA GLN A 78 -5.14 12.38 -7.08
C GLN A 78 -4.63 13.65 -7.78
N ASP A 79 -4.26 13.55 -9.07
CA ASP A 79 -3.88 14.70 -9.88
C ASP A 79 -5.14 15.41 -10.41
N ASP A 80 -5.52 16.50 -9.75
CA ASP A 80 -6.74 17.25 -10.09
C ASP A 80 -6.73 17.79 -11.53
N GLU A 81 -5.57 18.25 -12.02
CA GLU A 81 -5.44 18.83 -13.37
C GLU A 81 -5.59 17.75 -14.45
N TYR A 82 -4.93 16.60 -14.24
CA TYR A 82 -5.06 15.45 -15.14
C TYR A 82 -6.51 14.94 -15.18
N ASN A 83 -7.14 14.79 -14.02
CA ASN A 83 -8.51 14.29 -13.91
C ASN A 83 -9.51 15.23 -14.57
N ALA A 84 -9.39 16.54 -14.36
CA ALA A 84 -10.25 17.54 -15.02
C ALA A 84 -10.07 17.49 -16.55
N THR A 85 -8.82 17.44 -17.02
CA THR A 85 -8.50 17.38 -18.45
C THR A 85 -9.02 16.11 -19.12
N MET A 86 -8.88 14.96 -18.46
CA MET A 86 -9.38 13.68 -18.96
C MET A 86 -10.91 13.69 -19.03
N GLN A 87 -11.57 14.15 -17.96
CA GLN A 87 -13.03 14.24 -17.89
C GLN A 87 -13.60 15.09 -19.02
N GLU A 88 -13.00 16.24 -19.32
CA GLU A 88 -13.43 17.11 -20.43
C GLU A 88 -13.30 16.42 -21.78
N LYS A 89 -12.21 15.69 -22.02
CA LYS A 89 -11.90 15.09 -23.32
C LYS A 89 -12.62 13.78 -23.59
N THR A 90 -12.83 12.97 -22.56
CA THR A 90 -13.27 11.57 -22.73
C THR A 90 -14.58 11.26 -22.03
N GLY A 91 -15.06 12.15 -21.15
CA GLY A 91 -16.25 11.92 -20.34
C GLY A 91 -16.01 11.09 -19.07
N ALA A 92 -14.76 10.72 -18.78
CA ALA A 92 -14.38 10.04 -17.54
C ALA A 92 -13.07 10.59 -16.98
N SER A 93 -12.87 10.50 -15.67
CA SER A 93 -11.62 10.83 -15.00
C SER A 93 -10.82 9.57 -14.65
N ALA A 94 -9.52 9.73 -14.42
CA ALA A 94 -8.63 8.65 -14.01
C ALA A 94 -9.08 8.06 -12.67
N LYS A 95 -9.41 8.94 -11.71
CA LYS A 95 -9.93 8.58 -10.40
C LYS A 95 -11.20 7.74 -10.49
N PHE A 96 -12.19 8.22 -11.23
CA PHE A 96 -13.46 7.52 -11.40
C PHE A 96 -13.25 6.15 -12.03
N ALA A 97 -12.48 6.08 -13.13
CA ALA A 97 -12.24 4.81 -13.81
C ALA A 97 -11.52 3.79 -12.91
N MET A 98 -10.49 4.21 -12.17
CA MET A 98 -9.76 3.31 -11.26
C MET A 98 -10.59 2.92 -10.02
N GLU A 99 -11.47 3.80 -9.52
CA GLU A 99 -12.43 3.45 -8.46
C GLU A 99 -13.44 2.40 -8.96
N ASP A 100 -14.07 2.66 -10.11
CA ASP A 100 -15.08 1.78 -10.70
C ASP A 100 -14.51 0.38 -11.03
N LEU A 101 -13.34 0.31 -11.65
CA LEU A 101 -12.69 -0.97 -11.98
C LEU A 101 -12.37 -1.82 -10.74
N ARG A 102 -11.94 -1.19 -9.64
CA ARG A 102 -11.69 -1.88 -8.37
C ARG A 102 -12.97 -2.44 -7.77
N GLU A 103 -14.04 -1.64 -7.77
CA GLU A 103 -15.35 -2.07 -7.30
C GLU A 103 -15.93 -3.20 -8.17
N GLN A 104 -15.78 -3.12 -9.50
CA GLN A 104 -16.17 -4.18 -10.40
C GLN A 104 -15.48 -5.49 -10.03
N LEU A 105 -14.15 -5.52 -9.89
CA LEU A 105 -13.42 -6.74 -9.52
C LEU A 105 -13.88 -7.29 -8.16
N LEU A 106 -14.05 -6.43 -7.15
CA LEU A 106 -14.55 -6.85 -5.84
C LEU A 106 -15.95 -7.48 -5.91
N ASN A 107 -16.80 -7.00 -6.81
CA ASN A 107 -18.16 -7.50 -6.98
C ASN A 107 -18.24 -8.79 -7.80
N VAL A 108 -17.52 -8.86 -8.93
CA VAL A 108 -17.64 -9.99 -9.86
C VAL A 108 -16.67 -11.12 -9.55
N GLN A 109 -15.55 -10.83 -8.85
CA GLN A 109 -14.48 -11.80 -8.52
C GLN A 109 -13.88 -12.54 -9.73
N ASN A 110 -14.22 -12.10 -10.95
CA ASN A 110 -13.83 -12.70 -12.21
C ASN A 110 -13.34 -11.61 -13.17
N VAL A 111 -12.08 -11.70 -13.57
CA VAL A 111 -11.43 -10.71 -14.44
C VAL A 111 -12.07 -10.62 -15.83
N GLU A 112 -12.68 -11.70 -16.33
CA GLU A 112 -13.34 -11.73 -17.64
C GLU A 112 -14.69 -11.01 -17.65
N GLU A 113 -15.27 -10.75 -16.47
CA GLU A 113 -16.56 -10.09 -16.29
C GLU A 113 -16.41 -8.58 -16.00
N ILE A 114 -15.18 -8.08 -15.93
CA ILE A 114 -14.91 -6.64 -15.75
C ILE A 114 -15.20 -5.91 -17.06
N ASN A 115 -16.06 -4.91 -16.98
CA ASN A 115 -16.43 -4.06 -18.10
C ASN A 115 -15.43 -2.92 -18.27
N ILE A 116 -15.16 -2.58 -19.54
CA ILE A 116 -14.38 -1.41 -19.90
C ILE A 116 -15.14 -0.13 -19.53
N VAL A 117 -14.46 0.79 -18.84
CA VAL A 117 -14.99 2.12 -18.53
C VAL A 117 -14.90 3.00 -19.78
N ALA A 118 -16.04 3.49 -20.25
CA ALA A 118 -16.09 4.40 -21.39
C ALA A 118 -15.27 5.67 -21.10
N GLY A 119 -14.44 6.09 -22.07
CA GLY A 119 -13.52 7.22 -21.90
C GLY A 119 -12.20 6.88 -21.18
N ALA A 120 -12.04 5.65 -20.67
CA ALA A 120 -10.83 5.17 -19.99
C ALA A 120 -10.38 3.78 -20.47
N THR A 121 -10.55 3.49 -21.76
CA THR A 121 -10.30 2.15 -22.34
C THR A 121 -8.89 1.61 -22.09
N GLN A 122 -7.86 2.46 -22.15
CA GLN A 122 -6.48 2.04 -21.88
C GLN A 122 -6.32 1.59 -20.41
N THR A 123 -6.76 2.43 -19.48
CA THR A 123 -6.74 2.13 -18.04
C THR A 123 -7.49 0.84 -17.71
N SER A 124 -8.66 0.61 -18.33
CA SER A 124 -9.41 -0.64 -18.12
C SER A 124 -8.67 -1.87 -18.64
N LYS A 125 -8.05 -1.79 -19.83
CA LYS A 125 -7.29 -2.92 -20.38
C LYS A 125 -6.08 -3.26 -19.53
N GLU A 126 -5.30 -2.25 -19.13
CA GLU A 126 -4.14 -2.44 -18.27
C GLU A 126 -4.55 -3.04 -16.91
N PHE A 127 -5.65 -2.56 -16.31
CA PHE A 127 -6.18 -3.15 -15.08
C PHE A 127 -6.57 -4.63 -15.24
N ILE A 128 -7.28 -4.98 -16.31
CA ILE A 128 -7.70 -6.36 -16.61
C ILE A 128 -6.47 -7.27 -16.81
N GLU A 129 -5.49 -6.81 -17.59
CA GLU A 129 -4.25 -7.57 -17.85
C GLU A 129 -3.44 -7.78 -16.57
N MET A 130 -3.25 -6.72 -15.77
CA MET A 130 -2.53 -6.81 -14.49
C MET A 130 -3.29 -7.69 -13.48
N THR A 131 -4.62 -7.63 -13.46
CA THR A 131 -5.46 -8.45 -12.59
C THR A 131 -5.36 -9.93 -12.97
N ALA A 132 -5.44 -10.26 -14.26
CA ALA A 132 -5.27 -11.63 -14.74
C ALA A 132 -3.89 -12.18 -14.35
N LYS A 133 -2.83 -11.37 -14.49
CA LYS A 133 -1.48 -11.73 -14.06
C LYS A 133 -1.38 -11.92 -12.54
N ALA A 134 -2.01 -11.06 -11.75
CA ALA A 134 -2.01 -11.16 -10.30
C ALA A 134 -2.75 -12.43 -9.81
N LEU A 135 -3.90 -12.75 -10.41
CA LEU A 135 -4.64 -13.99 -10.14
C LEU A 135 -3.82 -15.24 -10.51
N GLN A 136 -3.14 -15.22 -11.65
CA GLN A 136 -2.21 -16.28 -12.03
C GLN A 136 -1.10 -16.42 -10.97
N TYR A 137 -0.45 -15.33 -10.58
CA TYR A 137 0.62 -15.33 -9.58
C TYR A 137 0.15 -15.88 -8.23
N TYR A 138 -1.05 -15.49 -7.79
CA TYR A 138 -1.66 -16.03 -6.59
C TYR A 138 -1.84 -17.55 -6.69
N SER A 139 -2.38 -18.05 -7.81
CA SER A 139 -2.58 -19.50 -8.05
C SER A 139 -1.27 -20.30 -8.10
N GLU A 140 -0.17 -19.65 -8.47
CA GLU A 140 1.18 -20.22 -8.50
C GLU A 140 1.94 -20.03 -7.17
N GLY A 141 1.33 -19.40 -6.16
CA GLY A 141 1.95 -19.08 -4.87
C GLY A 141 3.00 -17.95 -4.91
N LYS A 142 3.05 -17.18 -6.00
CA LYS A 142 3.94 -16.03 -6.22
C LYS A 142 3.37 -14.76 -5.58
N THR A 143 3.27 -14.76 -4.27
CA THR A 143 2.70 -13.67 -3.46
C THR A 143 3.80 -12.66 -3.10
N SER A 144 3.47 -11.42 -2.73
CA SER A 144 4.43 -10.32 -2.55
C SER A 144 5.56 -10.62 -1.56
N ALA A 145 5.32 -11.37 -0.47
CA ALA A 145 6.41 -11.83 0.40
C ALA A 145 7.39 -12.77 -0.30
N ASN A 146 6.94 -13.47 -1.35
CA ASN A 146 7.73 -14.36 -2.20
C ASN A 146 8.14 -13.69 -3.55
N ASN A 147 7.51 -12.59 -3.95
CA ASN A 147 7.67 -11.90 -5.25
C ASN A 147 8.60 -10.67 -5.16
N TYR A 148 8.75 -10.05 -3.98
CA TYR A 148 9.82 -9.07 -3.71
C TYR A 148 11.16 -9.78 -3.42
N GLY A 149 11.53 -10.67 -4.33
CA GLY A 149 12.57 -11.69 -4.15
C GLY A 149 13.58 -11.75 -5.28
N GLN A 150 14.14 -10.60 -5.66
CA GLN A 150 15.57 -10.54 -5.98
C GLN A 150 16.27 -9.61 -4.99
N GLY A 151 16.24 -9.95 -3.70
CA GLY A 151 16.99 -9.22 -2.68
C GLY A 151 16.44 -9.39 -1.27
N ASN A 152 17.34 -9.40 -0.30
CA ASN A 152 17.12 -9.70 1.12
C ASN A 152 16.34 -8.61 1.89
N GLU A 153 15.68 -7.71 1.18
CA GLU A 153 15.26 -6.39 1.67
C GLU A 153 14.06 -6.46 2.62
N VAL A 154 13.15 -7.42 2.40
CA VAL A 154 12.01 -7.66 3.28
C VAL A 154 12.47 -8.28 4.61
N ILE A 155 13.45 -9.20 4.60
CA ILE A 155 14.03 -9.76 5.83
C ILE A 155 14.78 -8.68 6.62
N GLU A 156 15.51 -7.80 5.94
CA GLU A 156 16.19 -6.68 6.58
C GLU A 156 15.23 -5.62 7.14
N ALA A 157 14.12 -5.33 6.44
CA ALA A 157 13.06 -4.48 6.96
C ALA A 157 12.39 -5.08 8.20
N ILE A 158 12.19 -6.41 8.21
CA ILE A 158 11.69 -7.17 9.35
C ILE A 158 12.67 -7.09 10.54
N GLU A 159 13.98 -7.28 10.34
CA GLU A 159 14.97 -7.18 11.42
C GLU A 159 15.11 -5.75 11.97
N ARG A 160 14.96 -4.71 11.11
CA ARG A 160 14.88 -3.31 11.55
C ARG A 160 13.63 -3.06 12.42
N GLY A 161 12.47 -3.59 12.01
CA GLY A 161 11.22 -3.50 12.78
C GLY A 161 11.26 -4.31 14.09
N ARG A 162 11.91 -5.48 14.09
CA ARG A 162 12.07 -6.34 15.26
C ARG A 162 13.00 -5.74 16.31
N LYS A 163 14.07 -5.03 15.90
CA LYS A 163 14.91 -4.22 16.82
C LYS A 163 14.16 -3.05 17.45
N SER A 164 13.17 -2.47 16.76
CA SER A 164 12.31 -1.40 17.29
C SER A 164 11.27 -1.91 18.30
N THR A 165 10.83 -3.18 18.16
CA THR A 165 9.70 -3.74 18.93
C THR A 165 10.12 -4.58 20.15
N THR A 166 11.42 -4.76 20.42
CA THR A 166 11.89 -5.31 21.71
C THR A 166 11.88 -4.26 22.83
N LEU A 167 10.70 -3.73 23.16
CA LEU A 167 10.36 -3.28 24.52
C LEU A 167 9.34 -4.28 25.06
N LYS A 168 9.74 -5.02 26.10
CA LYS A 168 8.92 -6.06 26.72
C LYS A 168 7.62 -5.47 27.30
N PRO A 169 6.49 -6.21 27.28
CA PRO A 169 5.28 -5.78 27.94
C PRO A 169 5.43 -5.91 29.46
N GLY A 170 5.26 -4.79 30.17
CA GLY A 170 5.25 -4.72 31.64
C GLY A 170 6.56 -4.23 32.26
N GLY A 171 6.69 -2.91 32.43
CA GLY A 171 7.76 -2.28 33.19
C GLY A 171 7.62 -0.76 33.15
N ASP A 172 7.59 -0.14 34.32
CA ASP A 172 7.13 1.23 34.56
C ASP A 172 7.82 2.31 33.71
N ILE A 173 7.03 3.31 33.33
CA ILE A 173 7.47 4.53 32.66
C ILE A 173 8.31 5.39 33.62
N GLU A 174 9.63 5.20 33.62
CA GLU A 174 10.51 6.26 34.07
C GLU A 174 11.66 6.53 33.09
N LYS A 175 11.51 7.68 32.43
CA LYS A 175 12.53 8.62 31.90
C LYS A 175 13.69 8.01 31.11
N TYR A 176 13.80 8.38 29.84
CA TYR A 176 15.06 8.96 29.35
C TYR A 176 14.79 10.10 28.36
N THR A 177 14.97 11.32 28.87
CA THR A 177 15.19 12.56 28.13
C THR A 177 16.50 12.50 27.35
N THR A 178 16.42 12.89 26.06
CA THR A 178 17.41 13.56 25.21
C THR A 178 18.90 13.25 25.39
N GLU A 179 19.52 12.78 24.31
CA GLU A 179 20.84 13.28 23.86
C GLU A 179 21.03 13.02 22.36
N ILE A 180 20.87 14.08 21.56
CA ILE A 180 21.50 14.18 20.24
C ILE A 180 22.92 14.66 20.51
N GLN A 181 23.95 14.03 19.92
CA GLN A 181 25.07 14.68 19.22
C GLN A 181 26.20 13.69 18.84
N ASN A 182 26.72 13.92 17.63
CA ASN A 182 28.10 13.71 17.14
C ASN A 182 28.42 12.48 16.26
N GLU A 183 28.38 12.74 14.95
CA GLU A 183 29.21 12.08 13.93
C GLU A 183 30.72 12.26 14.20
N PRO A 184 31.58 11.27 13.90
CA PRO A 184 33.02 11.50 13.85
C PRO A 184 33.51 11.91 12.45
N LYS A 185 34.25 13.02 12.42
CA LYS A 185 34.99 13.56 11.26
C LYS A 185 36.12 12.65 10.78
N LYS A 186 36.29 12.62 9.45
CA LYS A 186 37.40 12.04 8.69
C LYS A 186 38.74 12.69 9.09
N ASN A 187 39.78 11.89 9.37
CA ASN A 187 41.16 12.38 9.57
C ASN A 187 42.12 11.69 8.57
N SER A 188 42.87 12.51 7.82
CA SER A 188 43.99 12.11 6.98
C SER A 188 45.29 12.07 7.80
N ASN A 189 46.05 10.97 7.72
CA ASN A 189 47.52 11.02 7.72
C ASN A 189 48.10 9.63 7.40
N SER A 190 48.83 9.55 6.29
CA SER A 190 49.79 8.46 6.02
C SER A 190 51.07 8.65 6.84
N PRO A 191 51.77 7.58 7.23
CA PRO A 191 53.19 7.65 7.53
C PRO A 191 54.03 7.18 6.34
N VAL A 192 55.15 7.87 6.20
CA VAL A 192 56.32 7.56 5.38
C VAL A 192 56.94 6.23 5.84
N LEU A 193 57.21 5.33 4.91
CA LEU A 193 58.48 4.63 4.68
C LEU A 193 58.48 4.04 3.26
#